data_AF-A0A7W2HGV3-F1
#
_entry.id   AF-A0A7W2HGV3-F1
#
_cell.length_a   1.000
_cell.length_b   1.000
_cell.length_c   1.000
_cell.angle_alpha   90.00
_cell.angle_beta   90.00
_cell.angle_gamma   90.00
#
_symmetry.space_group_name_H-M   'P 1'
#
loop_
_entity.id
_entity.type
_entity.pdbx_description
1 polymer ?
#
loop_
_entity_poly.entity_id
_entity_poly.type
_entity_poly.pdbx_seq_one_letter_code
_entity_poly.pdbx_strand_id
1 'polypeptide(L)'
;MLPPTITSAEHAASEPLGVEPAGPDTIVFSLGGAEPVRLAELDGRYVSTEVGTGFTGRVIGMYVTEGTAAFDWFDYRRTNGSDTKG
;
A
#
# COMPACT_ATOMS: atom_id res chain seq x y z
N MET A 1 20.78 -20.53 18.42
CA MET A 1 20.50 -20.62 16.97
C MET A 1 20.68 -19.24 16.37
N LEU A 2 21.53 -19.08 15.36
CA LEU A 2 21.51 -17.88 14.51
C LEU A 2 20.39 -18.03 13.46
N PRO A 3 19.74 -16.94 13.01
CA PRO A 3 18.89 -16.99 11.82
C PRO A 3 19.76 -17.31 10.59
N PRO A 4 19.21 -17.96 9.54
CA PRO A 4 19.97 -18.22 8.34
C PRO A 4 20.15 -16.90 7.57
N THR A 5 21.35 -16.33 7.60
CA THR A 5 21.73 -15.31 6.63
C THR A 5 22.33 -16.01 5.42
N ILE A 6 21.54 -16.15 4.35
CA ILE A 6 22.10 -16.44 3.03
C ILE A 6 22.66 -15.12 2.50
N THR A 7 23.98 -14.98 2.54
CA THR A 7 24.69 -13.97 1.74
C THR A 7 25.37 -14.71 0.61
N SER A 8 24.65 -14.96 -0.48
CA SER A 8 25.32 -15.27 -1.74
C SER A 8 25.43 -13.98 -2.55
N ALA A 9 26.67 -13.53 -2.77
CA ALA A 9 26.99 -12.34 -3.54
C ALA A 9 26.62 -12.46 -5.02
N GLU A 10 26.33 -13.67 -5.51
CA GLU A 10 26.10 -13.93 -6.94
C GLU A 10 24.74 -13.46 -7.46
N HIS A 11 23.71 -13.30 -6.62
CA HIS A 11 22.43 -12.67 -7.01
C HIS A 11 22.46 -11.14 -6.96
N ALA A 12 23.45 -10.55 -6.28
CA ALA A 12 23.51 -9.11 -6.05
C ALA A 12 24.04 -8.32 -7.25
N ALA A 13 24.60 -9.01 -8.26
CA ALA A 13 25.36 -8.38 -9.34
C ALA A 13 24.52 -7.92 -10.55
N SER A 14 23.18 -8.07 -10.54
CA SER A 14 22.36 -7.72 -11.73
C SER A 14 21.08 -6.93 -11.45
N GLU A 15 20.74 -6.65 -10.20
CA GLU A 15 19.63 -5.77 -9.83
C GLU A 15 20.19 -4.59 -9.05
N PRO A 16 19.74 -3.33 -9.28
CA PRO A 16 20.16 -2.22 -8.45
C PRO A 16 19.87 -2.54 -6.98
N LEU A 17 20.94 -2.71 -6.20
CA LEU A 17 20.89 -2.92 -4.77
C LEU A 17 20.55 -1.60 -4.10
N GLY A 18 19.29 -1.22 -4.18
CA GLY A 18 18.80 0.03 -3.62
C GLY A 18 17.30 0.15 -3.80
N VAL A 19 16.63 0.72 -2.80
CA VAL A 19 15.31 1.30 -3.01
C VAL A 19 15.55 2.55 -3.84
N GLU A 20 15.19 2.51 -5.13
CA GLU A 20 15.06 3.73 -5.92
C GLU A 20 14.10 4.66 -5.16
N PRO A 21 14.39 5.97 -5.02
CA PRO A 21 13.48 6.90 -4.39
C PRO A 21 12.23 7.03 -5.25
N ALA A 22 11.27 6.14 -5.03
CA ALA A 22 9.91 6.35 -5.46
C ALA A 22 9.37 7.51 -4.63
N GLY A 23 8.84 8.53 -5.30
CA GLY A 23 7.99 9.50 -4.65
C GLY A 23 6.88 8.76 -3.88
N PRO A 24 6.27 9.41 -2.88
CA PRO A 24 5.19 8.78 -2.13
C PRO A 24 4.06 8.33 -3.05
N ASP A 25 3.45 7.22 -2.67
CA ASP A 25 2.28 6.71 -3.36
C ASP A 25 1.08 7.65 -3.18
N THR A 26 0.11 7.56 -4.10
CA THR A 26 -1.16 8.28 -4.01
C THR A 26 -2.27 7.31 -3.62
N ILE A 27 -3.02 7.65 -2.58
CA ILE A 27 -4.19 6.90 -2.12
C ILE A 27 -5.43 7.54 -2.74
N VAL A 28 -6.14 6.79 -3.57
CA VAL A 28 -7.36 7.24 -4.24
C VAL A 28 -8.58 6.70 -3.50
N PHE A 29 -9.53 7.57 -3.16
CA PHE A 29 -10.83 7.18 -2.61
C PHE A 29 -11.88 7.23 -3.70
N SER A 30 -12.54 6.11 -3.94
CA SER A 30 -13.62 6.00 -4.93
C SER A 30 -14.84 5.30 -4.34
N LEU A 31 -16.02 5.65 -4.86
CA LEU A 31 -17.30 5.08 -4.43
C LEU A 31 -18.07 4.56 -5.65
N GLY A 32 -18.52 3.31 -5.58
CA GLY A 32 -19.33 2.68 -6.62
C GLY A 32 -18.97 1.21 -6.83
N GLY A 33 -19.66 0.57 -7.77
CA GLY A 33 -19.43 -0.80 -8.19
C GLY A 33 -18.47 -0.88 -9.37
N ALA A 34 -18.95 -1.42 -10.50
CA ALA A 34 -18.15 -1.61 -11.71
C ALA A 34 -17.53 -0.31 -12.25
N GLU A 35 -18.22 0.82 -12.11
CA GLU A 35 -17.75 2.15 -12.51
C GLU A 35 -17.68 3.07 -11.28
N PRO A 36 -16.56 3.07 -10.54
CA PRO A 36 -16.45 3.84 -9.30
C PRO A 36 -16.13 5.31 -9.58
N VAL A 37 -16.80 6.22 -8.87
CA VAL A 37 -16.57 7.67 -8.95
C VAL A 37 -15.47 8.06 -7.98
N ARG A 38 -14.44 8.77 -8.46
CA ARG A 38 -13.34 9.29 -7.63
C ARG A 38 -13.84 10.45 -6.76
N LEU A 39 -13.62 10.34 -5.46
CA LEU A 39 -14.00 11.36 -4.47
C LEU A 39 -12.82 12.24 -4.08
N ALA A 40 -11.64 11.63 -3.88
CA ALA A 40 -10.45 12.34 -3.41
C ALA A 40 -9.15 11.56 -3.69
N GLU A 41 -8.03 12.26 -3.59
CA GLU A 41 -6.68 11.73 -3.60
C GLU A 41 -5.91 12.23 -2.37
N LEU A 42 -5.11 11.36 -1.76
CA LEU A 42 -4.28 11.66 -0.59
C LEU A 42 -2.83 11.26 -0.88
N ASP A 43 -1.92 12.18 -0.61
CA ASP A 43 -0.48 11.91 -0.66
C ASP A 43 -0.08 10.98 0.50
N GLY A 44 0.47 9.82 0.15
CA GLY A 44 0.85 8.77 1.07
C GLY A 44 1.90 9.18 2.12
N ARG A 45 2.65 10.28 1.92
CA ARG A 45 3.58 10.81 2.95
C ARG A 45 2.88 11.08 4.26
N TYR A 46 1.65 11.59 4.22
CA TYR A 46 0.95 12.03 5.43
C TYR A 46 0.46 10.89 6.32
N VAL A 47 0.48 9.65 5.80
CA VAL A 47 0.11 8.43 6.52
C VAL A 47 1.29 7.45 6.59
N SER A 48 2.51 7.96 6.44
CA SER A 48 3.73 7.16 6.59
C SER A 48 4.21 7.15 8.05
N THR A 49 5.15 6.25 8.37
CA THR A 49 5.74 6.20 9.71
C THR A 49 6.67 7.38 10.00
N GLU A 50 7.28 7.97 8.96
CA GLU A 50 8.12 9.17 9.08
C GLU A 50 7.34 10.39 9.57
N VAL A 51 6.09 10.55 9.11
CA VAL A 51 5.23 11.69 9.49
C VAL A 51 4.34 11.36 10.68
N GLY A 52 3.73 10.16 10.70
CA GLY A 52 2.79 9.74 11.74
C GLY A 52 3.43 9.44 13.09
N THR A 53 4.77 9.35 13.15
CA THR A 53 5.56 8.97 14.33
C THR A 53 5.10 7.64 14.94
N GLY A 54 5.76 6.55 14.58
CA GLY A 54 5.39 5.22 15.09
C GLY A 54 6.16 4.11 14.41
N PHE A 55 5.80 2.87 14.72
CA PHE A 55 6.44 1.66 14.17
C PHE A 55 5.46 0.81 13.33
N THR A 56 4.22 1.24 13.18
CA THR A 56 3.17 0.49 12.47
C THR A 56 3.00 1.02 11.05
N GLY A 57 2.84 0.11 10.09
CA GLY A 57 2.41 0.45 8.73
C GLY A 57 0.93 0.85 8.66
N ARG A 58 0.46 1.14 7.45
CA ARG A 58 -0.94 1.47 7.16
C ARG A 58 -1.84 0.24 7.28
N VAL A 59 -3.06 0.46 7.75
CA VAL A 59 -4.11 -0.57 7.83
C VAL A 59 -5.35 -0.06 7.10
N ILE A 60 -5.95 -0.92 6.28
CA ILE A 60 -7.25 -0.67 5.64
C ILE A 60 -8.26 -1.58 6.34
N GLY A 61 -9.37 -1.01 6.80
CA GLY A 61 -10.38 -1.75 7.56
C GLY A 61 -11.77 -1.14 7.44
N MET A 62 -12.78 -1.99 7.65
CA MET A 62 -14.18 -1.61 7.73
C MET A 62 -14.49 -1.21 9.18
N TYR A 63 -15.15 -0.07 9.37
CA TYR A 63 -15.46 0.44 10.71
C TYR A 63 -16.84 1.11 10.75
N VAL A 64 -17.45 1.15 11.93
CA VAL A 64 -18.72 1.81 12.20
C VAL A 64 -18.55 2.59 13.51
N THR A 65 -18.78 3.90 13.47
CA THR A 65 -18.74 4.76 14.66
C THR A 65 -20.10 4.89 15.32
N GLU A 66 -21.16 4.89 14.52
CA GLU A 66 -22.55 5.04 14.97
C GLU A 66 -23.47 4.10 14.17
N GLY A 67 -24.45 3.50 14.84
CA GLY A 67 -25.40 2.58 14.22
C GLY A 67 -24.83 1.18 13.97
N THR A 68 -25.24 0.55 12.87
CA THR A 68 -24.82 -0.81 12.51
C THR A 68 -24.70 -0.92 10.99
N ALA A 69 -23.63 -1.55 10.51
CA ALA A 69 -23.44 -1.87 9.10
C ALA A 69 -23.15 -3.36 8.94
N ALA A 70 -23.69 -3.94 7.87
CA ALA A 70 -23.34 -5.29 7.43
C ALA A 70 -22.41 -5.19 6.23
N PHE A 71 -21.23 -5.81 6.34
CA PHE A 71 -20.26 -5.92 5.26
C PHE A 71 -20.28 -7.36 4.74
N ASP A 72 -20.70 -7.55 3.49
CA ASP A 72 -20.81 -8.88 2.88
C ASP A 72 -19.42 -9.45 2.52
N TRP A 73 -18.52 -8.60 2.00
CA TRP A 73 -17.18 -9.00 1.61
C TRP A 73 -16.18 -7.84 1.67
N PHE A 74 -14.89 -8.20 1.68
CA PHE A 74 -13.76 -7.28 1.51
C PHE A 74 -12.76 -7.91 0.53
N ASP A 75 -12.37 -7.15 -0.49
CA ASP A 75 -11.47 -7.61 -1.55
C ASP A 75 -10.18 -6.78 -1.53
N TYR A 76 -9.05 -7.48 -1.47
CA TYR A 76 -7.72 -6.89 -1.46
C TYR A 76 -6.89 -7.50 -2.58
N ARG A 77 -6.62 -6.70 -3.61
CA ARG A 77 -5.82 -7.10 -4.77
C ARG A 77 -4.57 -6.25 -4.85
N ARG A 78 -3.41 -6.91 -4.94
CA ARG A 78 -2.18 -6.25 -5.35
C ARG A 78 -2.26 -6.01 -6.85
N THR A 79 -2.26 -4.75 -7.26
CA THR A 79 -1.95 -4.39 -8.64
C THR A 79 -0.44 -4.28 -8.77
N ASN A 80 0.19 -5.14 -9.59
CA ASN A 80 1.57 -4.89 -9.99
C ASN A 80 1.54 -3.60 -10.82
N GLY A 81 2.25 -2.55 -10.39
CA GLY A 81 2.13 -1.19 -10.92
C GLY A 81 2.59 -1.03 -12.37
N SER A 82 1.88 -1.62 -13.33
CA SER A 82 2.11 -1.49 -14.76
C SER A 82 0.83 -1.25 -15.54
N ASP A 83 -0.20 -0.68 -14.92
CA ASP A 83 -1.46 -0.34 -15.58
C ASP A 83 -1.67 1.18 -15.69
N THR A 84 -0.59 1.89 -16.03
CA THR A 84 -0.66 3.25 -16.54
C THR A 84 -0.30 3.25 -18.01
N LYS A 85 -1.22 2.77 -18.85
CA LYS A 85 -1.31 3.21 -20.24
C LYS A 85 -2.71 2.95 -20.82
N GLY A 86 -3.49 4.02 -20.97
CA GLY A 86 -4.78 4.01 -21.67
C GLY A 86 -5.66 5.14 -21.22
#